data_AF-A0A926XND3-F1
#
_entry.id   AF-A0A926XND3-F1
#
_cell.length_a   1.000
_cell.length_b   1.000
_cell.length_c   1.000
_cell.angle_alpha   90.00
_cell.angle_beta   90.00
_cell.angle_gamma   90.00
#
_symmetry.space_group_name_H-M   'P 1'
#
loop_
_entity.id
_entity.type
_entity.pdbx_description
1 polymer ?
#
loop_
_entity_poly.entity_id
_entity_poly.type
_entity_poly.pdbx_seq_one_letter_code
_entity_poly.pdbx_strand_id
1 'polypeptide(L)'
;MSSLAIATSTLTPAFALPPPEDIPEEVLRNEIATEARSLLNGEPLTAAEYAELRDRLQQRGYPPEVSSKLRELIFLLQIRRLINTVSPVPLL
;
A
#
# COMPACT_ATOMS: atom_id res chain seq x y z
N MET A 1 -46.99 44.73 25.36
CA MET A 1 -47.45 44.22 24.05
C MET A 1 -46.27 44.31 23.10
N SER A 2 -45.60 43.30 22.60
CA SER A 2 -45.37 41.89 22.93
C SER A 2 -44.09 41.57 22.14
N SER A 3 -43.18 40.81 22.74
CA SER A 3 -41.93 40.36 22.14
C SER A 3 -42.16 39.50 20.89
N LEU A 4 -41.28 39.56 19.89
CA LEU A 4 -41.07 38.43 18.99
C LEU A 4 -39.57 38.16 18.85
N ALA A 5 -39.16 37.08 19.53
CA ALA A 5 -37.82 36.55 19.48
C ALA A 5 -37.60 35.84 18.13
N ILE A 6 -36.53 36.22 17.42
CA ILE A 6 -36.07 35.48 16.25
C ILE A 6 -35.19 34.35 16.79
N ALA A 7 -35.65 33.12 16.59
CA ALA A 7 -34.95 31.91 16.98
C ALA A 7 -33.61 31.84 16.22
N THR A 8 -32.53 31.75 16.99
CA THR A 8 -31.18 31.45 16.50
C THR A 8 -31.18 30.06 15.87
N SER A 9 -30.97 30.00 14.55
CA SER A 9 -30.59 28.75 13.89
C SER A 9 -29.16 28.43 14.34
N THR A 10 -29.01 27.36 15.12
CA THR A 10 -27.72 26.87 15.60
C THR A 10 -26.92 26.33 14.42
N LEU A 11 -25.89 27.06 14.00
CA LEU A 11 -24.83 26.51 13.14
C LEU A 11 -24.21 25.32 13.88
N THR A 12 -24.46 24.12 13.38
CA THR A 12 -23.83 22.90 13.90
C THR A 12 -22.36 22.96 13.49
N PRO A 13 -21.39 22.79 14.41
CA PRO A 13 -19.99 22.76 14.02
C PRO A 13 -19.77 21.51 13.15
N ALA A 14 -19.24 21.71 11.94
CA ALA A 14 -18.84 20.63 11.06
C ALA A 14 -17.69 19.86 11.72
N PHE A 15 -18.01 18.76 12.38
CA PHE A 15 -17.11 17.90 13.16
C PHE A 15 -16.19 17.02 12.29
N ALA A 16 -15.87 17.43 11.06
CA ALA A 16 -15.25 16.52 10.09
C ALA A 16 -14.19 17.17 9.20
N LEU A 17 -13.65 18.33 9.58
CA LEU A 17 -12.46 18.84 8.92
C LEU A 17 -11.23 18.23 9.60
N PRO A 18 -10.28 17.66 8.85
CA PRO A 18 -9.01 17.21 9.41
C PRO A 18 -8.30 18.41 10.08
N PRO A 19 -7.43 18.14 11.08
CA PRO A 19 -6.68 19.20 11.76
C PRO A 19 -5.93 20.06 10.72
N PRO A 20 -5.78 21.37 10.94
CA PRO A 20 -5.18 22.29 9.96
C PRO A 20 -3.72 21.98 9.64
N GLU A 21 -3.05 21.17 10.45
CA GLU A 21 -1.71 20.64 10.20
C GLU A 21 -1.70 19.46 9.21
N ASP A 22 -2.84 18.81 8.97
CA ASP A 22 -2.94 17.70 8.00
C ASP A 22 -3.03 18.26 6.57
N ILE A 23 -2.16 17.74 5.71
CA ILE A 23 -2.15 18.09 4.29
C ILE A 23 -3.42 17.50 3.65
N PRO A 24 -4.24 18.31 2.97
CA PRO A 24 -5.45 17.82 2.32
C PRO A 24 -5.13 16.77 1.26
N GLU A 25 -6.01 15.78 1.11
CA GLU A 25 -5.82 14.64 0.22
C GLU A 25 -5.65 15.09 -1.25
N GLU A 26 -6.31 16.17 -1.65
CA GLU A 26 -6.21 16.75 -2.98
C GLU A 26 -4.81 17.32 -3.28
N VAL A 27 -4.07 17.75 -2.25
CA VAL A 27 -2.67 18.16 -2.39
C VAL A 27 -1.79 16.92 -2.50
N LEU A 28 -1.96 15.92 -1.63
CA LEU A 28 -1.22 14.66 -1.68
C LEU A 28 -1.41 13.89 -3.00
N ARG A 29 -2.61 13.91 -3.59
CA ARG A 29 -2.89 13.31 -4.89
C ARG A 29 -2.15 13.99 -6.04
N ASN A 30 -1.82 15.27 -5.89
CA ASN A 30 -1.09 16.06 -6.87
C ASN A 30 0.41 16.14 -6.57
N GLU A 31 0.86 15.67 -5.42
CA GLU A 31 2.27 15.53 -5.10
C GLU A 31 2.89 14.44 -5.98
N ILE A 32 3.70 14.87 -6.94
CA ILE A 32 4.55 13.97 -7.70
C ILE A 32 5.65 13.52 -6.73
N ALA A 33 5.59 12.27 -6.28
CA ALA A 33 6.63 11.65 -5.48
C ALA A 33 7.97 11.75 -6.25
N THR A 34 8.75 12.79 -5.92
CA THR A 34 9.99 13.13 -6.63
C THR A 34 11.15 12.27 -6.10
N GLU A 35 10.99 11.75 -4.88
CA GLU A 35 11.90 10.81 -4.25
C GLU A 35 11.52 9.39 -4.67
N ALA A 36 12.40 8.76 -5.45
CA ALA A 36 12.30 7.33 -5.66
C ALA A 36 12.68 6.63 -4.35
N ARG A 37 12.03 5.51 -4.01
CA ARG A 37 12.47 4.68 -2.88
C ARG A 37 13.17 3.44 -3.40
N SER A 38 14.21 3.00 -2.71
CA SER A 38 14.91 1.77 -3.04
C SER A 38 13.95 0.57 -2.99
N LEU A 39 13.85 -0.18 -4.09
CA LEU A 39 13.02 -1.39 -4.16
C LEU A 39 13.53 -2.53 -3.26
N LEU A 40 14.78 -2.44 -2.76
CA LEU A 40 15.32 -3.40 -1.81
C LEU A 40 14.99 -3.04 -0.36
N ASN A 41 15.15 -1.76 0.02
CA ASN A 41 15.22 -1.36 1.43
C ASN A 41 14.27 -0.21 1.82
N GLY A 42 13.58 0.44 0.88
CA GLY A 42 12.64 1.53 1.15
C GLY A 42 13.27 2.90 1.46
N GLU A 43 14.61 2.97 1.53
CA GLU A 43 15.38 4.20 1.71
C GLU A 43 15.12 5.21 0.57
N PRO A 44 15.15 6.53 0.86
CA PRO A 44 15.04 7.57 -0.15
C PRO A 44 16.23 7.50 -1.10
N LEU A 45 15.94 7.53 -2.40
CA LEU A 45 16.89 7.36 -3.49
C LEU A 45 16.62 8.46 -4.53
N THR A 46 17.67 9.03 -5.10
CA THR A 46 17.50 10.02 -6.17
C THR A 46 17.00 9.34 -7.45
N ALA A 47 16.33 10.10 -8.33
CA ALA A 47 15.79 9.57 -9.58
C ALA A 47 16.87 8.93 -10.48
N ALA A 48 18.10 9.46 -10.46
CA ALA A 48 19.23 8.92 -11.22
C ALA A 48 19.70 7.57 -10.65
N GLU A 49 19.88 7.49 -9.33
CA GLU A 49 20.28 6.25 -8.67
C GLU A 49 19.20 5.16 -8.80
N TYR A 50 17.92 5.55 -8.84
CA TYR A 50 16.82 4.63 -9.10
C TYR A 50 16.86 4.05 -10.52
N ALA A 51 17.15 4.88 -11.53
CA ALA A 51 17.30 4.42 -12.90
C ALA A 51 18.45 3.41 -13.03
N GLU A 52 19.62 3.71 -12.41
CA GLU A 52 20.74 2.78 -12.38
C GLU A 52 20.42 1.47 -11.64
N LEU A 53 19.74 1.54 -10.49
CA LEU A 53 19.34 0.36 -9.73
C LEU A 53 18.39 -0.53 -10.54
N ARG A 54 17.45 0.11 -11.25
CA ARG A 54 16.51 -0.59 -12.12
C ARG A 54 17.23 -1.29 -13.27
N ASP A 55 18.18 -0.61 -13.92
CA ASP A 55 18.98 -1.19 -15.00
C ASP A 55 19.79 -2.39 -14.50
N ARG A 56 20.41 -2.30 -13.32
CA ARG A 56 21.14 -3.42 -12.70
C ARG A 56 20.23 -4.62 -12.38
N LEU A 57 19.01 -4.36 -11.91
CA LEU A 57 18.03 -5.41 -11.60
C LEU A 57 17.45 -6.03 -12.87
N GLN A 58 17.21 -5.26 -13.93
CA GLN A 58 16.75 -5.76 -15.22
C GLN A 58 17.84 -6.51 -16.00
N GLN A 59 19.11 -6.15 -15.81
CA GLN A 59 20.24 -6.87 -16.36
C GLN A 59 20.48 -8.25 -15.74
N ARG A 60 19.85 -8.59 -14.60
CA ARG A 60 19.77 -9.98 -14.13
C ARG A 60 18.88 -10.77 -15.10
N GLY A 61 19.46 -11.20 -16.20
CA GLY A 61 18.82 -12.02 -17.24
C GLY A 61 18.48 -13.45 -16.80
N TYR A 62 18.71 -13.79 -15.52
CA TYR A 62 18.34 -15.07 -14.95
C TYR A 62 17.31 -14.86 -13.83
N PRO A 63 16.23 -15.67 -13.83
CA PRO A 63 15.33 -15.71 -12.68
C PRO A 63 16.15 -16.06 -11.42
N PRO A 64 15.77 -15.51 -10.25
CA PRO A 64 16.46 -15.83 -9.00
C PRO A 64 16.58 -17.34 -8.85
N GLU A 65 17.78 -17.83 -8.54
CA GLU A 65 18.02 -19.25 -8.31
C GLU A 65 17.28 -19.69 -7.05
N VAL A 66 16.06 -20.18 -7.24
CA VAL A 66 15.28 -20.81 -6.18
C VAL A 66 15.93 -22.16 -5.89
N SER A 67 16.36 -22.37 -4.64
CA SER A 67 16.91 -23.66 -4.23
C SER A 67 15.93 -24.79 -4.53
N SER A 68 16.44 -25.95 -4.94
CA SER A 68 15.61 -27.13 -5.24
C SER A 68 14.66 -27.49 -4.09
N LYS A 69 15.16 -27.39 -2.85
CA LYS A 69 14.38 -27.58 -1.62
C LYS A 69 13.21 -26.60 -1.49
N LEU A 70 13.41 -25.33 -1.81
CA LEU A 70 12.34 -24.33 -1.72
C LEU A 70 11.28 -24.58 -2.80
N ARG A 71 11.69 -24.96 -4.01
CA ARG A 71 10.77 -25.35 -5.09
C ARG A 71 9.90 -26.56 -4.69
N GLU A 72 10.52 -27.57 -4.08
CA GLU A 72 9.81 -28.75 -3.59
C GLU A 72 8.81 -28.40 -2.48
N LEU A 73 9.20 -27.58 -1.52
CA LEU A 73 8.31 -27.11 -0.46
C LEU A 73 7.10 -26.36 -1.03
N ILE A 74 7.31 -25.46 -1.99
CA ILE A 74 6.22 -24.74 -2.66
C ILE A 74 5.27 -25.71 -3.35
N PHE A 75 5.79 -26.72 -4.06
CA PHE A 75 4.99 -27.74 -4.73
C PHE A 75 4.13 -28.54 -3.73
N LEU A 76 4.70 -28.98 -2.60
CA LEU A 76 3.95 -29.68 -1.56
C LEU A 76 2.85 -28.81 -0.94
N LEU A 77 3.12 -27.51 -0.74
CA LEU A 77 2.12 -26.56 -0.25
C LEU A 77 0.97 -26.37 -1.26
N GLN A 78 1.28 -26.34 -2.57
CA GLN A 78 0.27 -26.27 -3.62
C GLN A 78 -0.63 -27.52 -3.63
N ILE A 79 -0.05 -28.72 -3.49
CA ILE A 79 -0.81 -29.97 -3.36
C ILE A 79 -1.71 -29.91 -2.12
N ARG A 80 -1.17 -29.54 -0.97
CA ARG A 80 -1.95 -29.41 0.27
C ARG A 80 -3.12 -28.45 0.09
N ARG A 81 -2.90 -27.30 -0.56
CA ARG A 81 -3.96 -26.32 -0.85
C ARG A 81 -5.02 -26.92 -1.75
N LEU A 82 -4.64 -27.68 -2.79
CA LEU A 82 -5.58 -28.35 -3.68
C LEU A 82 -6.44 -29.37 -2.92
N ILE A 83 -5.83 -30.21 -2.08
CA ILE A 83 -6.56 -31.20 -1.28
C ILE A 83 -7.53 -30.50 -0.33
N ASN A 84 -7.09 -29.43 0.36
CA ASN A 84 -7.96 -28.65 1.24
C ASN A 84 -9.09 -27.91 0.52
N THR A 85 -8.97 -27.72 -0.80
CA THR A 85 -10.01 -27.06 -1.61
C THR A 85 -11.07 -28.06 -2.07
N VAL A 86 -10.66 -29.30 -2.39
CA VAL A 86 -11.57 -30.34 -2.92
C VAL A 86 -12.17 -31.20 -1.80
N SER A 87 -11.44 -31.40 -0.71
CA SER A 87 -11.89 -32.16 0.44
C SER A 87 -12.80 -31.30 1.33
N PRO A 88 -13.92 -31.85 1.85
CA PRO A 88 -14.74 -31.18 2.86
C PRO A 88 -14.03 -31.04 4.21
N VAL A 89 -12.90 -31.74 4.40
CA VAL A 89 -12.09 -31.70 5.63
C VAL A 89 -10.69 -31.19 5.29
N PRO A 90 -10.20 -30.11 5.92
CA PRO A 90 -8.84 -29.63 5.72
C PRO A 90 -7.84 -30.60 6.36
N LEU A 91 -6.82 -31.00 5.61
CA LEU A 91 -5.67 -31.76 6.11
C LEU A 91 -4.71 -30.78 6.81
N LEU A 92 -4.70 -30.89 8.14
CA LEU A 92 -3.76 -30.25 9.07
C LEU A 92 -2.77 -31.29 9.60
#